data_AF-A0A2N2PRM6-F1
#
_entry.id   AF-A0A2N2PRM6-F1
#
_cell.length_a   1.000
_cell.length_b   1.000
_cell.length_c   1.000
_cell.angle_alpha   90.00
_cell.angle_beta   90.00
_cell.angle_gamma   90.00
#
_symmetry.space_group_name_H-M   'P 1'
#
loop_
_entity.id
_entity.type
_entity.pdbx_description
1 polymer ?
#
loop_
_entity_poly.entity_id
_entity_poly.type
_entity_poly.pdbx_seq_one_letter_code
_entity_poly.pdbx_strand_id
1 'polypeptide(L)'
;MNNTYEEFIKHIYYEHIEKRLAPWKRRHWHHLDDLGYEITGLTRSLRAIRFLQDYVESDEGLGGVFTPETLKNVVERVKYGVQDNNRIVVDTGVADVLQDYLKEIVEGMTAEHFPQADLDVLRESGSSDARREIAAMVYLMKSRKEDWIRFKNDYRFSRRLVQAREEVERVAATLPKELPNAEEQRDDRPVAVKRAVFKGIGSIGQGALLTLTDVSLLAGMWGTSISAETTTVGAVISITSGIGMILTGVGELRGE
;
A
#
# COMPACT_ATOMS: atom_id res chain seq x y z
N MET A 1 10.40 25.34 -13.69
CA MET A 1 11.46 25.23 -12.65
C MET A 1 11.15 23.97 -11.85
N ASN A 2 11.80 22.84 -12.13
CA ASN A 2 11.70 21.64 -11.26
C ASN A 2 12.81 20.59 -11.48
N ASN A 3 13.91 20.96 -12.16
CA ASN A 3 14.92 19.97 -12.58
C ASN A 3 15.70 19.38 -11.38
N THR A 4 16.01 20.17 -10.35
CA THR A 4 16.88 19.71 -9.26
C THR A 4 16.26 18.63 -8.38
N TYR A 5 14.96 18.69 -8.12
CA TYR A 5 14.27 17.66 -7.33
C TYR A 5 14.17 16.35 -8.11
N GLU A 6 13.73 16.40 -9.37
CA GLU A 6 13.62 15.21 -10.22
C GLU A 6 14.99 14.55 -10.43
N GLU A 7 16.04 15.33 -10.67
CA GLU A 7 17.42 14.80 -10.77
C GLU A 7 17.90 14.19 -9.45
N PHE A 8 17.50 14.73 -8.30
CA PHE A 8 17.79 14.10 -7.01
C PHE A 8 17.07 12.75 -6.85
N ILE A 9 15.80 12.65 -7.25
CA ILE A 9 15.07 11.37 -7.21
C ILE A 9 15.70 10.36 -8.18
N LYS A 10 16.09 10.79 -9.39
CA LYS A 10 16.83 9.95 -10.35
C LYS A 10 18.16 9.48 -9.76
N HIS A 11 18.89 10.35 -9.08
CA HIS A 11 20.13 9.98 -8.39
C HIS A 11 19.89 8.87 -7.36
N ILE A 12 18.85 8.99 -6.51
CA ILE A 12 18.47 7.93 -5.58
C ILE A 12 18.23 6.61 -6.32
N TYR A 13 17.47 6.67 -7.43
CA TYR A 13 17.15 5.48 -8.20
C TYR A 13 18.40 4.80 -8.78
N TYR A 14 19.16 5.51 -9.61
CA TYR A 14 20.28 4.93 -10.34
C TYR A 14 21.43 4.51 -9.43
N GLU A 15 21.70 5.27 -8.37
CA GLU A 15 22.82 4.95 -7.47
C GLU A 15 22.49 3.85 -6.46
N HIS A 16 21.25 3.82 -5.96
CA HIS A 16 20.91 2.98 -4.81
C HIS A 16 19.82 1.93 -5.06
N ILE A 17 18.81 2.21 -5.89
CA ILE A 17 17.64 1.31 -6.08
C ILE A 17 17.86 0.35 -7.26
N GLU A 18 18.30 0.83 -8.42
CA GLU A 18 18.41 0.02 -9.64
C GLU A 18 19.32 -1.18 -9.44
N LYS A 19 20.50 -0.97 -8.84
CA LYS A 19 21.49 -2.03 -8.55
C LYS A 19 20.92 -3.11 -7.62
N ARG A 20 19.95 -2.77 -6.76
CA ARG A 20 19.28 -3.69 -5.84
C ARG A 20 18.13 -4.46 -6.49
N LEU A 21 17.37 -3.78 -7.36
CA LEU A 21 16.27 -4.40 -8.10
C LEU A 21 16.76 -5.28 -9.26
N ALA A 22 17.89 -4.96 -9.89
CA ALA A 22 18.36 -5.66 -11.10
C ALA A 22 18.58 -7.19 -10.90
N PRO A 23 19.18 -7.69 -9.80
CA PRO A 23 19.25 -9.12 -9.54
C PRO A 23 17.89 -9.77 -9.35
N TRP A 24 16.97 -9.10 -8.64
CA TRP A 24 15.61 -9.58 -8.43
C TRP A 24 14.84 -9.65 -9.75
N LYS A 25 14.92 -8.60 -10.57
CA LYS A 25 14.31 -8.53 -11.91
C LYS A 25 14.82 -9.66 -12.81
N ARG A 26 16.13 -9.91 -12.84
CA ARG A 26 16.70 -11.01 -13.63
C ARG A 26 16.21 -12.38 -13.17
N ARG A 27 16.04 -12.59 -11.86
CA ARG A 27 15.56 -13.86 -11.29
C ARG A 27 14.07 -14.09 -11.56
N HIS A 28 13.27 -13.04 -11.56
CA HIS A 28 11.80 -13.13 -11.63
C HIS A 28 11.23 -12.61 -12.96
N TRP A 29 12.07 -12.40 -13.98
CA TRP A 29 11.63 -11.87 -15.28
C TRP A 29 10.52 -12.72 -15.92
N HIS A 30 10.61 -14.04 -15.77
CA HIS A 30 9.60 -14.99 -16.28
C HIS A 30 8.34 -15.09 -15.40
N HIS A 31 8.36 -14.48 -14.22
CA HIS A 31 7.29 -14.47 -13.22
C HIS A 31 6.68 -13.07 -13.07
N LEU A 32 6.96 -12.16 -14.00
CA LEU A 32 6.38 -10.83 -13.98
C LEU A 32 4.85 -10.89 -14.13
N ASP A 33 4.32 -11.85 -14.89
CA ASP A 33 2.88 -12.08 -14.99
C ASP A 33 2.21 -12.37 -13.64
N ASP A 34 2.95 -12.99 -12.70
CA ASP A 34 2.45 -13.25 -11.34
C ASP A 34 2.19 -11.93 -10.58
N LEU A 35 2.96 -10.87 -10.85
CA LEU A 35 2.70 -9.54 -10.27
C LEU A 35 1.41 -8.92 -10.82
N GLY A 36 1.11 -9.12 -12.10
CA GLY A 36 -0.16 -8.68 -12.69
C GLY A 36 -1.37 -9.36 -12.05
N TYR A 37 -1.23 -10.66 -11.75
CA TYR A 37 -2.25 -11.42 -11.01
C TYR A 37 -2.44 -10.87 -9.59
N GLU A 38 -1.36 -10.57 -8.87
CA GLU A 38 -1.46 -10.03 -7.51
C GLU A 38 -1.99 -8.59 -7.47
N ILE A 39 -1.60 -7.73 -8.41
CA ILE A 39 -2.18 -6.39 -8.60
C ILE A 39 -3.69 -6.51 -8.81
N THR A 40 -4.13 -7.40 -9.72
CA THR A 40 -5.56 -7.64 -9.99
C THR A 40 -6.29 -8.14 -8.74
N GLY A 41 -5.67 -9.05 -7.98
CA GLY A 41 -6.20 -9.57 -6.74
C GLY A 41 -6.41 -8.48 -5.69
N LEU A 42 -5.38 -7.65 -5.46
CA LEU A 42 -5.44 -6.50 -4.54
C LEU A 42 -6.49 -5.47 -4.96
N THR A 43 -6.57 -5.14 -6.24
CA THR A 43 -7.57 -4.20 -6.78
C THR A 43 -8.99 -4.67 -6.45
N ARG A 44 -9.29 -5.97 -6.61
CA ARG A 44 -10.59 -6.55 -6.26
C ARG A 44 -10.86 -6.50 -4.76
N SER A 45 -9.87 -6.84 -3.93
CA SER A 45 -10.00 -6.78 -2.47
C SER A 45 -10.24 -5.36 -1.97
N LEU A 46 -9.52 -4.38 -2.50
CA LEU A 46 -9.71 -2.99 -2.14
C LEU A 46 -11.07 -2.46 -2.57
N ARG A 47 -11.58 -2.88 -3.73
CA ARG A 47 -12.95 -2.54 -4.14
C ARG A 47 -13.98 -3.07 -3.14
N ALA A 48 -13.80 -4.30 -2.65
CA ALA A 48 -14.65 -4.85 -1.60
C ALA A 48 -14.51 -4.08 -0.28
N ILE A 49 -13.30 -3.74 0.14
CA ILE A 49 -13.05 -2.96 1.37
C ILE A 49 -13.66 -1.57 1.30
N ARG A 50 -13.53 -0.86 0.16
CA ARG A 50 -14.15 0.46 -0.03
C ARG A 50 -15.67 0.37 0.01
N PHE A 51 -16.23 -0.64 -0.66
CA PHE A 51 -17.66 -0.90 -0.57
C PHE A 51 -18.11 -1.10 0.90
N LEU A 52 -17.34 -1.86 1.69
CA LEU A 52 -17.61 -2.01 3.12
C LEU A 52 -17.54 -0.67 3.87
N GLN A 53 -16.54 0.16 3.58
CA GLN A 53 -16.39 1.47 4.22
C GLN A 53 -17.52 2.45 3.88
N ASP A 54 -18.01 2.41 2.63
CA ASP A 54 -19.02 3.34 2.14
C ASP A 54 -20.46 2.96 2.54
N TYR A 55 -20.77 1.66 2.60
CA TYR A 55 -22.14 1.17 2.75
C TYR A 55 -22.45 0.48 4.08
N VAL A 56 -21.44 0.17 4.89
CA VAL A 56 -21.66 -0.44 6.20
C VAL A 56 -21.72 0.65 7.27
N GLU A 57 -22.95 1.08 7.54
CA GLU A 57 -23.24 2.09 8.56
C GLU A 57 -23.08 1.56 10.01
N SER A 58 -23.24 0.23 10.20
CA SER A 58 -23.07 -0.47 11.47
C SER A 58 -22.60 -1.92 11.28
N ASP A 59 -21.99 -2.50 12.31
CA ASP A 59 -21.47 -3.88 12.31
C ASP A 59 -22.54 -4.95 12.08
N GLU A 60 -23.81 -4.62 12.34
CA GLU A 60 -24.97 -5.49 12.11
C GLU A 60 -25.21 -5.76 10.62
N GLY A 61 -24.75 -4.86 9.73
CA GLY A 61 -24.89 -4.98 8.27
C GLY A 61 -23.84 -5.88 7.60
N LEU A 62 -22.71 -6.18 8.25
CA LEU A 62 -21.60 -6.92 7.63
C LEU A 62 -21.98 -8.36 7.27
N GLY A 63 -22.65 -9.07 8.19
CA GLY A 63 -23.10 -10.45 7.97
C GLY A 63 -24.24 -10.57 6.97
N GLY A 64 -24.95 -9.47 6.68
CA GLY A 64 -25.99 -9.42 5.65
C GLY A 64 -25.46 -9.23 4.23
N VAL A 65 -24.22 -8.73 4.07
CA VAL A 65 -23.66 -8.40 2.74
C VAL A 65 -22.53 -9.33 2.32
N PHE A 66 -21.69 -9.79 3.26
CA PHE A 66 -20.63 -10.75 2.95
C PHE A 66 -20.63 -11.92 3.93
N THR A 67 -20.33 -13.11 3.40
CA THR A 67 -20.04 -14.26 4.26
C THR A 67 -18.72 -14.06 5.00
N PRO A 68 -18.55 -14.62 6.22
CA PRO A 68 -17.28 -14.57 6.94
C PRO A 68 -16.10 -15.10 6.14
N GLU A 69 -16.31 -16.12 5.32
CA GLU A 69 -15.32 -16.66 4.40
C GLU A 69 -14.92 -15.65 3.31
N THR A 70 -15.88 -14.92 2.75
CA THR A 70 -15.57 -13.86 1.76
C THR A 70 -14.75 -12.74 2.39
N LEU A 71 -15.11 -12.30 3.60
CA LEU A 71 -14.35 -11.26 4.31
C LEU A 71 -12.93 -11.73 4.65
N LYS A 72 -12.79 -12.98 5.11
CA LYS A 72 -11.48 -13.59 5.33
C LYS A 72 -10.63 -13.60 4.06
N ASN A 73 -11.20 -14.02 2.93
CA ASN A 73 -10.50 -14.09 1.65
C ASN A 73 -10.03 -12.69 1.17
N VAL A 74 -10.84 -11.65 1.40
CA VAL A 74 -10.47 -10.26 1.09
C VAL A 74 -9.23 -9.83 1.88
N VAL A 75 -9.21 -10.08 3.20
CA VAL A 75 -8.07 -9.73 4.06
C VAL A 75 -6.85 -10.60 3.77
N GLU A 76 -7.04 -11.91 3.52
CA GLU A 76 -5.94 -12.80 3.14
C GLU A 76 -5.28 -12.38 1.83
N ARG A 77 -6.04 -11.85 0.87
CA ARG A 77 -5.45 -11.29 -0.35
C ARG A 77 -4.61 -10.05 -0.07
N VAL A 78 -5.02 -9.19 0.87
CA VAL A 78 -4.18 -8.07 1.32
C VAL A 78 -2.90 -8.59 1.97
N LYS A 79 -2.97 -9.64 2.79
CA LYS A 79 -1.79 -10.30 3.38
C LYS A 79 -0.81 -10.77 2.30
N TYR A 80 -1.29 -11.44 1.26
CA TYR A 80 -0.45 -11.91 0.16
C TYR A 80 0.18 -10.75 -0.61
N GLY A 81 -0.59 -9.71 -0.91
CA GLY A 81 -0.05 -8.50 -1.53
C GLY A 81 1.06 -7.83 -0.72
N VAL A 82 0.91 -7.73 0.61
CA VAL A 82 1.98 -7.23 1.50
C VAL A 82 3.17 -8.19 1.55
N GLN A 83 2.94 -9.50 1.53
CA GLN A 83 4.02 -10.48 1.51
C GLN A 83 4.86 -10.35 0.23
N ASP A 84 4.23 -10.21 -0.93
CA ASP A 84 4.93 -10.04 -2.20
C ASP A 84 5.57 -8.66 -2.29
N ASN A 85 4.91 -7.63 -1.77
CA ASN A 85 5.53 -6.32 -1.57
C ASN A 85 6.86 -6.43 -0.81
N ASN A 86 6.84 -7.10 0.35
CA ASN A 86 8.01 -7.26 1.20
C ASN A 86 9.14 -8.01 0.48
N ARG A 87 8.82 -9.09 -0.26
CA ARG A 87 9.81 -9.83 -1.06
C ARG A 87 10.54 -8.97 -2.07
N ILE A 88 9.92 -7.88 -2.50
CA ILE A 88 10.56 -6.93 -3.41
C ILE A 88 11.26 -5.86 -2.60
N VAL A 89 10.55 -5.03 -1.83
CA VAL A 89 11.15 -3.82 -1.27
C VAL A 89 12.01 -4.09 -0.03
N VAL A 90 11.69 -5.14 0.74
CA VAL A 90 12.47 -5.52 1.94
C VAL A 90 13.67 -6.37 1.54
N ASP A 91 13.47 -7.46 0.80
CA ASP A 91 14.57 -8.41 0.49
C ASP A 91 15.63 -7.79 -0.43
N THR A 92 15.26 -6.82 -1.27
CA THR A 92 16.25 -6.07 -2.09
C THR A 92 16.91 -4.93 -1.31
N GLY A 93 16.37 -4.53 -0.16
CA GLY A 93 16.84 -3.42 0.67
C GLY A 93 16.39 -2.04 0.17
N VAL A 94 15.44 -1.97 -0.77
CA VAL A 94 14.90 -0.69 -1.28
C VAL A 94 14.16 0.09 -0.20
N ALA A 95 13.39 -0.59 0.66
CA ALA A 95 12.63 0.06 1.73
C ALA A 95 13.52 0.91 2.65
N ASP A 96 14.70 0.41 3.00
CA ASP A 96 15.62 1.10 3.91
C ASP A 96 16.38 2.23 3.21
N VAL A 97 16.65 2.12 1.90
CA VAL A 97 17.15 3.24 1.09
C VAL A 97 16.12 4.38 1.06
N LEU A 98 14.85 4.06 0.80
CA LEU A 98 13.79 5.08 0.78
C LEU A 98 13.61 5.74 2.15
N GLN A 99 13.77 4.97 3.24
CA GLN A 99 13.79 5.51 4.59
C GLN A 99 14.96 6.50 4.80
N ASP A 100 16.12 6.23 4.20
CA ASP A 100 17.30 7.08 4.35
C ASP A 100 17.12 8.46 3.73
N TYR A 101 16.35 8.56 2.64
CA TYR A 101 16.03 9.80 1.92
C TYR A 101 14.59 10.28 2.12
N LEU A 102 13.89 9.74 3.12
CA LEU A 102 12.45 9.96 3.30
C LEU A 102 12.11 11.46 3.38
N LYS A 103 12.91 12.23 4.12
CA LYS A 103 12.65 13.65 4.34
C LYS A 103 12.65 14.42 3.01
N GLU A 104 13.69 14.25 2.22
CA GLU A 104 13.91 14.95 0.96
C GLU A 104 12.87 14.53 -0.10
N ILE A 105 12.57 13.22 -0.18
CA ILE A 105 11.52 12.70 -1.07
C ILE A 105 10.18 13.34 -0.71
N VAL A 106 9.80 13.32 0.58
CA VAL A 106 8.50 13.79 1.06
C VAL A 106 8.35 15.31 0.96
N GLU A 107 9.42 16.08 1.19
CA GLU A 107 9.37 17.54 1.08
C GLU A 107 9.04 18.01 -0.33
N GLY A 108 9.73 17.43 -1.32
CA GLY A 108 9.56 17.81 -2.73
C GLY A 108 8.41 17.15 -3.46
N MET A 109 7.82 16.06 -2.93
CA MET A 109 6.77 15.36 -3.67
C MET A 109 5.49 16.21 -3.86
N THR A 110 4.83 16.00 -4.99
CA THR A 110 3.52 16.56 -5.33
C THR A 110 2.66 15.47 -5.97
N ALA A 111 1.34 15.69 -6.01
CA ALA A 111 0.42 14.74 -6.65
C ALA A 111 0.66 14.60 -8.16
N GLU A 112 1.33 15.57 -8.79
CA GLU A 112 1.63 15.54 -10.24
C GLU A 112 2.78 14.59 -10.57
N HIS A 113 3.60 14.22 -9.59
CA HIS A 113 4.69 13.28 -9.81
C HIS A 113 4.21 11.83 -9.89
N PHE A 114 3.01 11.50 -9.40
CA PHE A 114 2.53 10.12 -9.42
C PHE A 114 2.24 9.66 -10.86
N PRO A 115 2.67 8.45 -11.24
CA PRO A 115 2.44 7.92 -12.58
C PRO A 115 0.95 7.71 -12.86
N GLN A 116 0.58 7.74 -14.15
CA GLN A 116 -0.79 7.52 -14.58
C GLN A 116 -1.32 6.14 -14.16
N ALA A 117 -0.45 5.13 -14.10
CA ALA A 117 -0.81 3.79 -13.67
C ALA A 117 -1.40 3.78 -12.25
N ASP A 118 -0.91 4.62 -11.33
CA ASP A 118 -1.46 4.72 -9.97
C ASP A 118 -2.88 5.25 -9.98
N LEU A 119 -3.14 6.27 -10.78
CA LEU A 119 -4.49 6.81 -10.96
C LEU A 119 -5.43 5.74 -11.52
N ASP A 120 -4.94 4.91 -12.44
CA ASP A 120 -5.74 3.87 -13.08
C ASP A 120 -6.06 2.73 -12.10
N VAL A 121 -5.07 2.19 -11.37
CA VAL A 121 -5.31 1.14 -10.37
C VAL A 121 -6.13 1.65 -9.18
N LEU A 122 -6.03 2.93 -8.81
CA LEU A 122 -6.90 3.52 -7.78
C LEU A 122 -8.35 3.62 -8.26
N ARG A 123 -8.61 4.05 -9.51
CA ARG A 123 -9.96 4.04 -10.07
C ARG A 123 -10.51 2.62 -10.15
N GLU A 124 -9.71 1.67 -10.62
CA GLU A 124 -10.11 0.27 -10.71
C GLU A 124 -10.38 -0.34 -9.33
N SER A 125 -9.66 0.09 -8.29
CA SER A 125 -9.91 -0.35 -6.92
C SER A 125 -11.09 0.35 -6.26
N GLY A 126 -11.80 1.24 -6.98
CA GLY A 126 -13.04 1.86 -6.53
C GLY A 126 -12.92 3.31 -6.08
N SER A 127 -11.82 4.01 -6.40
CA SER A 127 -11.70 5.45 -6.16
C SER A 127 -12.64 6.26 -7.05
N SER A 128 -13.45 7.12 -6.44
CA SER A 128 -14.31 8.08 -7.15
C SER A 128 -13.55 9.29 -7.68
N ASP A 129 -12.43 9.66 -7.04
CA ASP A 129 -11.53 10.74 -7.46
C ASP A 129 -10.09 10.37 -7.07
N ALA A 130 -9.44 9.55 -7.91
CA ALA A 130 -8.09 9.06 -7.67
C ALA A 130 -7.05 10.19 -7.53
N ARG A 131 -7.26 11.34 -8.20
CA ARG A 131 -6.31 12.45 -8.13
C ARG A 131 -6.41 13.19 -6.80
N ARG A 132 -7.63 13.37 -6.29
CA ARG A 132 -7.85 13.92 -4.94
C ARG A 132 -7.36 12.96 -3.86
N GLU A 133 -7.50 11.66 -4.07
CA GLU A 133 -6.98 10.63 -3.17
C GLU A 133 -5.44 10.68 -3.09
N ILE A 134 -4.74 10.74 -4.23
CA ILE A 134 -3.28 10.95 -4.25
C ILE A 134 -2.89 12.27 -3.58
N ALA A 135 -3.62 13.36 -3.81
CA ALA A 135 -3.36 14.63 -3.13
C ALA A 135 -3.50 14.51 -1.60
N ALA A 136 -4.50 13.78 -1.12
CA ALA A 136 -4.68 13.49 0.30
C ALA A 136 -3.55 12.61 0.86
N MET A 137 -3.07 11.62 0.09
CA MET A 137 -1.90 10.82 0.45
C MET A 137 -0.65 11.68 0.58
N VAL A 138 -0.37 12.56 -0.38
CA VAL A 138 0.77 13.49 -0.31
C VAL A 138 0.68 14.37 0.93
N TYR A 139 -0.50 14.90 1.23
CA TYR A 139 -0.73 15.68 2.45
C TYR A 139 -0.44 14.85 3.71
N LEU A 140 -0.97 13.63 3.78
CA LEU A 140 -0.75 12.70 4.89
C LEU A 140 0.75 12.43 5.07
N MET A 141 1.45 12.09 3.98
CA MET A 141 2.90 11.85 3.98
C MET A 141 3.66 13.03 4.56
N LYS A 142 3.34 14.26 4.12
CA LYS A 142 3.98 15.49 4.62
C LYS A 142 3.66 15.74 6.10
N SER A 143 2.44 15.47 6.53
CA SER A 143 2.01 15.68 7.91
C SER A 143 2.65 14.70 8.90
N ARG A 144 2.91 13.46 8.47
CA ARG A 144 3.44 12.37 9.31
C ARG A 144 4.94 12.13 9.16
N LYS A 145 5.62 12.85 8.27
CA LYS A 145 7.05 12.63 7.96
C LYS A 145 7.93 12.67 9.20
N GLU A 146 7.69 13.64 10.11
CA GLU A 146 8.52 13.82 11.31
C GLU A 146 8.34 12.66 12.29
N ASP A 147 7.16 12.06 12.33
CA ASP A 147 6.93 10.88 13.16
C ASP A 147 7.68 9.69 12.57
N TRP A 148 7.56 9.45 11.26
CA TRP A 148 8.31 8.38 10.59
C TRP A 148 9.82 8.56 10.64
N ILE A 149 10.32 9.80 10.60
CA ILE A 149 11.74 10.11 10.78
C ILE A 149 12.16 9.87 12.23
N ARG A 150 11.39 10.32 13.23
CA ARG A 150 11.71 10.03 14.64
C ARG A 150 11.79 8.53 14.90
N PHE A 151 10.83 7.80 14.33
CA PHE A 151 10.77 6.36 14.36
C PHE A 151 11.90 5.64 13.61
N LYS A 152 12.58 6.29 12.65
CA LYS A 152 13.79 5.74 11.98
C LYS A 152 14.89 5.42 12.99
N ASN A 153 14.99 6.21 14.06
CA ASN A 153 15.98 5.98 15.11
C ASN A 153 15.69 4.70 15.90
N ASP A 154 14.44 4.26 15.92
CA ASP A 154 14.00 3.08 16.66
C ASP A 154 13.92 1.83 15.77
N TYR A 155 13.43 1.95 14.53
CA TYR A 155 13.23 0.81 13.61
C TYR A 155 13.36 1.15 12.12
N ARG A 156 13.94 0.21 11.36
CA ARG A 156 14.00 0.24 9.90
C ARG A 156 12.64 -0.05 9.24
N PHE A 157 12.40 0.53 8.06
CA PHE A 157 11.20 0.28 7.26
C PHE A 157 11.06 -1.20 6.93
N SER A 158 12.16 -1.89 6.60
CA SER A 158 12.20 -3.34 6.42
C SER A 158 11.50 -4.12 7.54
N ARG A 159 11.86 -3.83 8.79
CA ARG A 159 11.28 -4.50 9.96
C ARG A 159 9.79 -4.17 10.14
N ARG A 160 9.39 -2.92 9.90
CA ARG A 160 8.00 -2.48 10.04
C ARG A 160 7.09 -3.08 8.98
N LEU A 161 7.58 -3.23 7.76
CA LEU A 161 6.86 -3.89 6.67
C LEU A 161 6.66 -5.38 6.95
N VAL A 162 7.65 -6.06 7.56
CA VAL A 162 7.47 -7.44 8.06
C VAL A 162 6.39 -7.50 9.13
N GLN A 163 6.40 -6.57 10.10
CA GLN A 163 5.35 -6.48 11.12
C GLN A 163 3.98 -6.17 10.53
N ALA A 164 3.88 -5.36 9.48
CA ALA A 164 2.61 -5.06 8.81
C ALA A 164 1.94 -6.33 8.30
N ARG A 165 2.71 -7.27 7.75
CA ARG A 165 2.20 -8.59 7.37
C ARG A 165 1.65 -9.35 8.58
N GLU A 166 2.37 -9.37 9.69
CA GLU A 166 1.94 -10.06 10.93
C GLU A 166 0.65 -9.47 11.48
N GLU A 167 0.47 -8.15 11.41
CA GLU A 167 -0.77 -7.47 11.81
C GLU A 167 -1.94 -7.87 10.91
N VAL A 168 -1.77 -7.87 9.58
CA VAL A 168 -2.82 -8.33 8.64
C VAL A 168 -3.14 -9.81 8.86
N GLU A 169 -2.14 -10.64 9.11
CA GLU A 169 -2.32 -12.07 9.41
C GLU A 169 -3.12 -12.28 10.70
N ARG A 170 -2.84 -11.48 11.74
CA ARG A 170 -3.62 -11.49 12.99
C ARG A 170 -5.07 -11.13 12.72
N VAL A 171 -5.33 -10.05 11.97
CA VAL A 171 -6.70 -9.64 11.61
C VAL A 171 -7.41 -10.74 10.81
N ALA A 172 -6.75 -11.33 9.81
CA ALA A 172 -7.34 -12.41 9.01
C ALA A 172 -7.74 -13.64 9.86
N ALA A 173 -6.99 -13.92 10.92
CA ALA A 173 -7.26 -15.04 11.83
C ALA A 173 -8.38 -14.75 12.85
N THR A 174 -8.60 -13.48 13.23
CA THR A 174 -9.61 -13.09 14.23
C THR A 174 -10.93 -12.67 13.60
N LEU A 175 -10.92 -12.08 12.40
CA LEU A 175 -12.12 -11.56 11.73
C LEU A 175 -13.27 -12.59 11.62
N PRO A 176 -13.04 -13.87 11.27
CA PRO A 176 -14.12 -14.86 11.20
C PRO A 176 -14.76 -15.18 12.55
N LYS A 177 -14.06 -14.93 13.66
CA LYS A 177 -14.53 -15.19 15.04
C LYS A 177 -15.26 -13.98 15.64
N GLU A 178 -15.05 -12.79 15.07
CA GLU A 178 -15.62 -11.52 15.51
C GLU A 178 -16.84 -11.08 14.68
N LEU A 179 -17.10 -11.78 13.57
CA LEU A 179 -18.35 -11.68 12.84
C LEU A 179 -19.37 -12.56 13.58
N PRO A 180 -20.41 -11.98 14.19
CA PRO A 180 -21.42 -12.78 14.86
C PRO A 180 -22.04 -13.74 13.83
N ASN A 181 -22.27 -14.99 14.24
CA ASN A 181 -23.24 -15.81 13.52
C ASN A 181 -24.56 -15.04 13.51
N ALA A 182 -25.30 -15.09 12.41
CA ALA A 182 -26.56 -14.34 12.27
C ALA A 182 -27.59 -14.62 13.40
N GLU A 183 -27.37 -15.67 14.19
CA GLU A 183 -28.18 -16.08 15.35
C GLU A 183 -27.71 -15.51 16.71
N GLU A 184 -26.52 -14.92 16.81
CA GLU A 184 -25.91 -14.41 18.07
C GLU A 184 -25.87 -12.88 18.16
N GLN A 185 -26.88 -12.19 17.62
CA GLN A 185 -27.00 -10.71 17.66
C GLN A 185 -27.37 -10.14 19.06
N ARG A 186 -26.62 -10.50 20.11
CA ARG A 186 -26.76 -9.94 21.47
C ARG A 186 -25.41 -9.74 22.17
N ASP A 187 -24.43 -9.12 21.51
CA ASP A 187 -23.19 -8.73 22.19
C ASP A 187 -22.90 -7.24 21.99
N ASP A 188 -22.80 -6.49 23.09
CA ASP A 188 -22.64 -5.03 23.23
C ASP A 188 -21.25 -4.51 22.78
N ARG A 189 -20.59 -5.15 21.80
CA ARG A 189 -19.27 -4.68 21.34
C ARG A 189 -19.40 -3.47 20.42
N PRO A 190 -18.65 -2.37 20.67
CA PRO A 190 -18.86 -1.11 19.97
C PRO A 190 -18.42 -1.14 18.50
N VAL A 191 -19.32 -0.66 17.63
CA VAL A 191 -19.23 -0.45 16.17
C VAL A 191 -17.94 0.24 15.69
N ALA A 192 -17.22 0.95 16.56
CA ALA A 192 -15.99 1.66 16.23
C ALA A 192 -14.82 0.74 15.88
N VAL A 193 -14.79 -0.50 16.38
CA VAL A 193 -13.62 -1.40 16.25
C VAL A 193 -13.50 -1.97 14.83
N LYS A 194 -14.59 -2.36 14.17
CA LYS A 194 -14.52 -2.99 12.84
C LYS A 194 -14.24 -1.99 11.71
N ARG A 195 -14.73 -0.75 11.83
CA ARG A 195 -14.39 0.33 10.88
C ARG A 195 -12.92 0.68 10.89
N ALA A 196 -12.31 0.81 12.07
CA ALA A 196 -10.87 1.04 12.20
C ALA A 196 -10.07 -0.10 11.57
N VAL A 197 -10.51 -1.35 11.75
CA VAL A 197 -9.91 -2.52 11.11
C VAL A 197 -9.98 -2.42 9.59
N PHE A 198 -11.15 -2.20 8.98
CA PHE A 198 -11.26 -2.10 7.52
C PHE A 198 -10.56 -0.87 6.96
N LYS A 199 -10.50 0.24 7.70
CA LYS A 199 -9.70 1.41 7.35
C LYS A 199 -8.20 1.06 7.31
N GLY A 200 -7.69 0.41 8.36
CA GLY A 200 -6.29 -0.01 8.44
C GLY A 200 -5.91 -1.02 7.35
N ILE A 201 -6.74 -2.06 7.15
CA ILE A 201 -6.54 -3.06 6.09
C ILE A 201 -6.63 -2.40 4.70
N GLY A 202 -7.57 -1.47 4.50
CA GLY A 202 -7.69 -0.69 3.26
C GLY A 202 -6.43 0.12 2.97
N SER A 203 -5.93 0.87 3.95
CA SER A 203 -4.69 1.65 3.85
C SER A 203 -3.47 0.77 3.56
N ILE A 204 -3.36 -0.39 4.21
CA ILE A 204 -2.29 -1.37 3.96
C ILE A 204 -2.38 -1.94 2.54
N GLY A 205 -3.57 -2.37 2.13
CA GLY A 205 -3.79 -2.91 0.78
C GLY A 205 -3.52 -1.88 -0.30
N GLN A 206 -3.92 -0.62 -0.10
CA GLN A 206 -3.64 0.48 -1.02
C GLN A 206 -2.14 0.71 -1.16
N GLY A 207 -1.41 0.75 -0.03
CA GLY A 207 0.03 0.94 -0.07
C GLY A 207 0.78 -0.21 -0.76
N ALA A 208 0.32 -1.45 -0.56
CA ALA A 208 0.83 -2.62 -1.27
C ALA A 208 0.55 -2.56 -2.78
N LEU A 209 -0.68 -2.17 -3.17
CA LEU A 209 -1.11 -2.04 -4.56
C LEU A 209 -0.25 -1.03 -5.33
N LEU A 210 -0.09 0.18 -4.81
CA LEU A 210 0.72 1.22 -5.44
C LEU A 210 2.16 0.75 -5.61
N THR A 211 2.78 0.30 -4.52
CA THR A 211 4.16 -0.17 -4.56
C THR A 211 4.38 -1.31 -5.56
N LEU A 212 3.49 -2.30 -5.64
CA LEU A 212 3.60 -3.39 -6.62
C LEU A 212 3.43 -2.87 -8.06
N THR A 213 2.49 -1.94 -8.27
CA THR A 213 2.28 -1.27 -9.56
C THR A 213 3.56 -0.55 -9.98
N ASP A 214 4.17 0.23 -9.12
CA ASP A 214 5.37 1.00 -9.46
C ASP A 214 6.65 0.17 -9.58
N VAL A 215 6.79 -0.89 -8.79
CA VAL A 215 7.85 -1.87 -9.02
C VAL A 215 7.68 -2.49 -10.41
N SER A 216 6.45 -2.84 -10.81
CA SER A 216 6.20 -3.40 -12.12
C SER A 216 6.43 -2.38 -13.27
N LEU A 217 6.21 -1.09 -13.02
CA LEU A 217 6.62 0.00 -13.92
C LEU A 217 8.14 0.06 -14.08
N LEU A 218 8.90 0.04 -12.98
CA LEU A 218 10.37 0.01 -13.01
C LEU A 218 10.92 -1.28 -13.64
N ALA A 219 10.19 -2.39 -13.50
CA ALA A 219 10.50 -3.64 -14.18
C ALA A 219 10.22 -3.58 -15.68
N GLY A 220 9.51 -2.57 -16.19
CA GLY A 220 9.17 -2.41 -17.60
C GLY A 220 8.03 -3.32 -18.07
N MET A 221 7.15 -3.74 -17.15
CA MET A 221 6.00 -4.58 -17.48
C MET A 221 4.88 -3.82 -18.20
N TRP A 222 4.82 -2.51 -18.02
CA TRP A 222 3.80 -1.67 -18.64
C TRP A 222 4.39 -0.96 -19.85
N GLY A 223 3.72 -1.06 -21.00
CA GLY A 223 4.01 -0.21 -22.14
C GLY A 223 3.59 1.21 -21.81
N THR A 224 4.50 2.02 -21.27
CA THR A 224 4.22 3.43 -20.96
C THR A 224 4.51 4.30 -22.18
N SER A 225 3.63 5.25 -22.48
CA SER A 225 3.81 6.28 -23.51
C SER A 225 4.66 7.48 -23.01
N ILE A 226 5.18 7.38 -21.79
CA ILE A 226 5.91 8.43 -21.08
C ILE A 226 7.41 8.12 -21.12
N SER A 227 8.27 9.15 -21.08
CA SER A 227 9.71 8.95 -20.99
C SER A 227 10.09 8.12 -19.76
N ALA A 228 11.09 7.23 -19.92
CA ALA A 228 11.61 6.40 -18.84
C ALA A 228 11.99 7.23 -17.60
N GLU A 229 12.49 8.46 -17.82
CA GLU A 229 12.85 9.41 -16.76
C GLU A 229 11.66 9.80 -15.87
N THR A 230 10.50 10.10 -16.46
CA THR A 230 9.30 10.48 -15.70
C THR A 230 8.73 9.28 -14.95
N THR A 231 8.78 8.10 -15.59
CA THR A 231 8.38 6.83 -14.98
C THR A 231 9.23 6.50 -13.74
N THR A 232 10.53 6.75 -13.80
CA THR A 232 11.44 6.53 -12.65
C THR A 232 11.12 7.43 -11.47
N VAL A 233 10.98 8.74 -11.69
CA VAL A 233 10.69 9.70 -10.62
C VAL A 233 9.36 9.37 -9.95
N GLY A 234 8.32 9.15 -10.76
CA GLY A 234 7.00 8.83 -10.25
C GLY A 234 6.97 7.52 -9.47
N ALA A 235 7.62 6.47 -9.97
CA ALA A 235 7.66 5.18 -9.30
C ALA A 235 8.35 5.25 -7.93
N VAL A 236 9.47 5.98 -7.80
CA VAL A 236 10.14 6.13 -6.50
C VAL A 236 9.24 6.85 -5.48
N ILE A 237 8.55 7.91 -5.92
CA ILE A 237 7.63 8.68 -5.08
C ILE A 237 6.43 7.83 -4.66
N SER A 238 5.85 7.08 -5.59
CA SER A 238 4.69 6.26 -5.30
C SER A 238 5.03 5.04 -4.43
N ILE A 239 6.17 4.36 -4.65
CA ILE A 239 6.66 3.31 -3.73
C ILE A 239 6.85 3.88 -2.31
N THR A 240 7.45 5.07 -2.20
CA THR A 240 7.65 5.73 -0.88
C THR A 240 6.31 6.01 -0.21
N SER A 241 5.33 6.48 -0.98
CA SER A 241 3.98 6.76 -0.50
C SER A 241 3.23 5.49 -0.12
N GLY A 242 3.39 4.41 -0.90
CA GLY A 242 2.83 3.11 -0.61
C GLY A 242 3.34 2.52 0.70
N ILE A 243 4.64 2.61 0.95
CA ILE A 243 5.21 2.24 2.27
C ILE A 243 4.59 3.09 3.38
N GLY A 244 4.48 4.40 3.22
CA GLY A 244 3.86 5.28 4.21
C GLY A 244 2.40 4.95 4.50
N MET A 245 1.64 4.52 3.49
CA MET A 245 0.25 4.06 3.67
C MET A 245 0.17 2.73 4.41
N ILE A 246 1.08 1.77 4.14
CA ILE A 246 1.18 0.53 4.92
C ILE A 246 1.43 0.84 6.39
N LEU A 247 2.40 1.71 6.68
CA LEU A 247 2.72 2.09 8.05
C LEU A 247 1.57 2.84 8.74
N THR A 248 0.86 3.70 8.00
CA THR A 248 -0.34 4.37 8.51
C THR A 248 -1.42 3.37 8.87
N GLY A 249 -1.72 2.42 7.97
CA GLY A 249 -2.75 1.42 8.23
C GLY A 249 -2.41 0.50 9.40
N VAL A 250 -1.12 0.18 9.62
CA VAL A 250 -0.68 -0.51 10.84
C VAL A 250 -0.98 0.31 12.10
N GLY A 251 -0.73 1.62 12.08
CA GLY A 251 -1.11 2.51 13.19
C GLY A 251 -2.62 2.48 13.44
N GLU A 252 -3.44 2.53 12.37
CA GLU A 252 -4.89 2.44 12.47
C GLU A 252 -5.36 1.11 13.09
N LEU A 253 -4.73 -0.01 12.74
CA LEU A 253 -5.02 -1.32 13.35
C LEU A 253 -4.66 -1.37 14.84
N ARG A 254 -3.69 -0.55 15.28
CA ARG A 254 -3.25 -0.46 16.68
C ARG A 254 -3.99 0.61 17.48
N GLY A 255 -4.79 1.45 16.82
CA GLY A 255 -5.47 2.58 17.44
C GLY A 255 -4.56 3.79 17.72
N GLU A 256 -3.49 3.94 16.95
CA GLU A 256 -2.49 5.04 17.01
C GLU A 256 -2.87 6.26 16.16
#